data_AF-A0A932YHJ6-F1
#
_entry.id   AF-A0A932YHJ6-F1
#
_cell.length_a   1.000
_cell.length_b   1.000
_cell.length_c   1.000
_cell.angle_alpha   90.00
_cell.angle_beta   90.00
_cell.angle_gamma   90.00
#
_symmetry.space_group_name_H-M   'P 1'
#
loop_
_entity.id
_entity.type
_entity.pdbx_description
1 polymer ?
#
loop_
_entity_poly.entity_id
_entity_poly.type
_entity_poly.pdbx_seq_one_letter_code
_entity_poly.pdbx_strand_id
1 'polypeptide(L)'
;MTAHEPRILEFVRDGIANGLLEDIESRHLKHRMPAVDICCGDYRRVDEGMKHLAGLRGYEPHEDPQSHLFRWHGGAPRLVPESKSNRNSPNAHEVFFSDVVQAPRLTGINYFKLRAHLPCGWALDTGMEPEEVVGDLVTARTRLVEFNPQLEVLTLLHVDYRPLTGEAKMRNYLVPPEKWVTHRHTALH
;
A
#
# COMPACT_ATOMS: atom_id res chain seq x y z
N MET A 1 3.71 16.26 -16.60
CA MET A 1 2.89 15.04 -16.53
C MET A 1 3.74 13.90 -17.02
N THR A 2 3.89 12.84 -16.23
CA THR A 2 4.57 11.63 -16.72
C THR A 2 3.64 10.91 -17.70
N ALA A 3 4.17 10.13 -18.64
CA ALA A 3 3.37 9.40 -19.63
C ALA A 3 2.32 8.44 -18.99
N HIS A 4 2.48 8.11 -17.70
CA HIS A 4 1.63 7.16 -16.97
C HIS A 4 0.44 7.82 -16.25
N GLU A 5 0.40 9.15 -16.17
CA GLU A 5 -0.61 9.87 -15.40
C GLU A 5 -2.06 9.65 -15.91
N PRO A 6 -2.35 9.68 -17.23
CA PRO A 6 -3.69 9.37 -17.74
C PRO A 6 -4.16 7.97 -17.34
N ARG A 7 -3.26 6.99 -17.39
CA ARG A 7 -3.55 5.59 -17.07
C ARG A 7 -3.87 5.39 -15.59
N ILE A 8 -3.15 6.09 -14.71
CA ILE A 8 -3.41 6.08 -13.27
C ILE A 8 -4.77 6.71 -12.96
N LEU A 9 -5.12 7.81 -13.62
CA LEU A 9 -6.41 8.47 -13.43
C LEU A 9 -7.58 7.60 -13.88
N GLU A 10 -7.45 6.95 -15.05
CA GLU A 10 -8.41 5.96 -15.53
C GLU A 10 -8.57 4.81 -14.56
N PHE A 11 -7.45 4.22 -14.12
CA PHE A 11 -7.42 3.16 -13.11
C PHE A 11 -8.16 3.55 -11.83
N VAL A 12 -7.89 4.74 -11.28
CA VAL A 12 -8.52 5.20 -10.05
C VAL A 12 -10.02 5.42 -10.25
N ARG A 13 -10.42 6.08 -11.34
CA ARG A 13 -11.82 6.33 -11.64
C ARG A 13 -12.60 5.02 -11.76
N ASP A 14 -12.07 4.08 -12.52
CA ASP A 14 -12.71 2.80 -12.77
C ASP A 14 -12.71 1.95 -11.49
N GLY A 15 -11.62 1.99 -10.71
CA GLY A 15 -11.52 1.36 -9.41
C GLY A 15 -12.58 1.87 -8.41
N ILE A 16 -12.82 3.18 -8.36
CA ILE A 16 -13.87 3.76 -7.52
C ILE A 16 -15.26 3.35 -8.03
N ALA A 17 -15.52 3.47 -9.34
CA ALA A 17 -16.81 3.17 -9.94
C ALA A 17 -17.23 1.70 -9.71
N ASN A 18 -16.26 0.78 -9.68
CA ASN A 18 -16.48 -0.65 -9.42
C ASN A 18 -16.30 -1.03 -7.94
N GLY A 19 -16.09 -0.05 -7.06
CA GLY A 19 -15.91 -0.27 -5.63
C GLY A 19 -14.61 -0.98 -5.23
N LEU A 20 -13.65 -1.14 -6.15
CA LEU A 20 -12.32 -1.71 -5.93
C LEU A 20 -11.40 -0.78 -5.13
N LEU A 21 -11.68 0.52 -5.14
CA LEU A 21 -11.02 1.54 -4.35
C LEU A 21 -12.07 2.33 -3.58
N GLU A 22 -11.84 2.57 -2.29
CA GLU A 22 -12.73 3.37 -1.44
C GLU A 22 -11.96 4.56 -0.85
N ASP A 23 -12.47 5.78 -1.03
CA ASP A 23 -11.81 6.99 -0.51
C ASP A 23 -11.83 7.01 1.03
N ILE A 24 -10.64 7.06 1.64
CA ILE A 24 -10.47 7.02 3.09
C ILE A 24 -10.93 8.31 3.76
N GLU A 25 -10.76 9.46 3.10
CA GLU A 25 -11.18 10.76 3.63
C GLU A 25 -12.69 10.78 3.88
N SER A 26 -13.46 10.04 3.06
CA SER A 26 -14.91 9.91 3.19
C SER A 26 -15.38 9.01 4.35
N ARG A 27 -14.50 8.14 4.89
CA ARG A 27 -14.90 7.08 5.84
C ARG A 27 -14.54 7.32 7.30
N HIS A 28 -13.86 8.41 7.64
CA HIS A 28 -13.35 8.67 9.00
C HIS A 28 -12.69 7.43 9.63
N LEU A 29 -11.89 6.70 8.83
CA LEU A 29 -11.26 5.46 9.29
C LEU A 29 -10.35 5.78 10.49
N LYS A 30 -10.74 5.29 11.68
CA LYS A 30 -9.91 5.38 12.87
C LYS A 30 -8.72 4.45 12.67
N HIS A 31 -7.55 5.03 12.43
CA HIS A 31 -6.33 4.25 12.34
C HIS A 31 -6.05 3.60 13.70
N ARG A 32 -6.14 2.27 13.77
CA ARG A 32 -5.73 1.50 14.95
C ARG A 32 -4.22 1.59 15.11
N MET A 33 -3.76 1.77 16.35
CA MET A 33 -2.35 1.77 16.73
C MET A 33 -2.17 1.07 18.08
N PRO A 34 -0.98 0.50 18.36
CA PRO A 34 0.23 0.45 17.51
C PRO A 34 0.04 -0.33 16.19
N ALA A 35 0.88 -0.08 15.18
CA ALA A 35 0.77 -0.71 13.86
C ALA A 35 2.14 -1.06 13.26
N VAL A 36 2.20 -2.13 12.46
CA VAL A 36 3.32 -2.40 11.56
C VAL A 36 3.01 -1.78 10.20
N ASP A 37 3.68 -0.68 9.86
CA ASP A 37 3.51 0.00 8.58
C ASP A 37 4.55 -0.55 7.57
N ILE A 38 4.07 -1.00 6.41
CA ILE A 38 4.91 -1.49 5.31
C ILE A 38 4.68 -0.62 4.10
N CYS A 39 5.69 0.13 3.68
CA CYS A 39 5.55 1.08 2.56
C CYS A 39 6.78 1.15 1.68
N CYS A 40 6.65 1.87 0.56
CA CYS A 40 7.79 2.17 -0.29
C CYS A 40 8.79 3.08 0.43
N GLY A 41 10.08 2.94 0.10
CA GLY A 41 11.16 3.83 0.55
C GLY A 41 11.22 5.19 -0.13
N ASP A 42 10.26 5.53 -1.01
CA ASP A 42 10.21 6.84 -1.67
C ASP A 42 9.98 7.96 -0.63
N TYR A 43 11.03 8.72 -0.37
CA TYR A 43 11.12 9.71 0.71
C TYR A 43 10.11 10.85 0.59
N ARG A 44 9.64 11.18 -0.64
CA ARG A 44 8.69 12.29 -0.82
C ARG A 44 7.34 11.98 -0.18
N ARG A 45 6.99 10.69 -0.08
CA ARG A 45 5.71 10.19 0.40
C ARG A 45 5.73 9.77 1.87
N VAL A 46 6.94 9.74 2.45
CA VAL A 46 7.20 9.41 3.85
C VAL A 46 6.75 10.53 4.77
N ASP A 47 7.17 11.77 4.48
CA ASP A 47 6.86 12.90 5.35
C ASP A 47 5.36 13.21 5.34
N GLU A 48 4.69 13.02 4.21
CA GLU A 48 3.24 13.24 4.10
C GLU A 48 2.43 12.07 4.64
N GLY A 49 2.89 10.83 4.52
CA GLY A 49 2.31 9.69 5.23
C GLY A 49 2.41 9.85 6.74
N MET A 50 3.56 10.32 7.24
CA MET A 50 3.78 10.61 8.66
C MET A 50 3.03 11.87 9.11
N LYS A 51 2.94 12.94 8.31
CA LYS A 51 2.12 14.13 8.58
C LYS A 51 0.62 13.83 8.51
N HIS A 52 0.18 12.91 7.66
CA HIS A 52 -1.22 12.45 7.64
C HIS A 52 -1.52 11.64 8.90
N LEU A 53 -0.62 10.73 9.30
CA LEU A 53 -0.72 10.03 10.59
C LEU A 53 -0.69 11.00 11.77
N ALA A 54 0.15 12.03 11.73
CA ALA A 54 0.27 13.05 12.76
C ALA A 54 -0.91 14.04 12.76
N GLY A 55 -1.50 14.37 11.61
CA GLY A 55 -2.63 15.32 11.48
C GLY A 55 -3.99 14.68 11.77
N LEU A 56 -4.12 13.36 11.59
CA LEU A 56 -5.27 12.59 12.08
C LEU A 56 -5.28 12.43 13.60
N ARG A 57 -4.20 12.85 14.26
CA ARG A 57 -4.02 12.74 15.68
C ARG A 57 -3.83 14.14 16.24
N GLY A 58 -4.56 14.51 17.28
CA GLY A 58 -4.14 15.62 18.13
C GLY A 58 -2.89 15.25 18.93
N TYR A 59 -1.84 14.72 18.27
CA TYR A 59 -0.62 14.29 18.95
C TYR A 59 0.14 15.52 19.43
N GLU A 60 0.27 15.61 20.74
CA GLU A 60 1.29 16.40 21.39
C GLU A 60 2.67 15.91 20.90
N PRO A 61 3.66 16.79 20.66
CA PRO A 61 5.01 16.45 20.14
C PRO A 61 5.83 15.42 20.94
N HIS A 62 5.28 14.86 22.01
CA HIS A 62 5.96 14.00 22.99
C HIS A 62 5.41 12.58 23.06
N GLU A 63 4.38 12.23 22.28
CA GLU A 63 3.91 10.85 22.19
C GLU A 63 4.69 10.10 21.10
N ASP A 64 5.48 9.11 21.52
CA ASP A 64 6.31 8.27 20.65
C ASP A 64 5.49 7.68 19.48
N PRO A 65 6.00 7.69 18.24
CA PRO A 65 5.34 7.02 17.13
C PRO A 65 5.31 5.52 17.40
N GLN A 66 4.16 5.00 17.84
CA GLN A 66 3.97 3.57 18.13
C GLN A 66 3.86 2.68 16.86
N SER A 67 4.46 3.09 15.75
CA SER A 67 4.50 2.30 14.51
C SER A 67 5.86 1.65 14.32
N HIS A 68 5.88 0.34 14.12
CA HIS A 68 7.04 -0.36 13.60
C HIS A 68 7.02 -0.26 12.08
N LEU A 69 8.12 0.17 11.47
CA LEU A 69 8.10 0.63 10.08
C LEU A 69 9.09 -0.16 9.22
N PHE A 70 8.56 -0.78 8.17
CA PHE A 70 9.34 -1.39 7.10
C PHE A 70 9.26 -0.55 5.84
N ARG A 71 10.44 -0.16 5.30
CA ARG A 71 10.54 0.61 4.06
C ARG A 71 11.47 -0.05 3.07
N TRP A 72 10.92 -0.41 1.92
CA TRP A 72 11.67 -0.99 0.81
C TRP A 72 11.22 -0.37 -0.51
N HIS A 73 12.11 -0.19 -1.49
CA HIS A 73 11.68 0.23 -2.83
C HIS A 73 10.66 -0.77 -3.38
N GLY A 74 9.52 -0.28 -3.87
CA GLY A 74 8.39 -1.12 -4.29
C GLY A 74 7.41 -1.49 -3.17
N GLY A 75 7.79 -1.37 -1.89
CA GLY A 75 6.90 -1.54 -0.74
C GLY A 75 6.30 -2.94 -0.62
N ALA A 76 5.04 -3.01 -0.15
CA ALA A 76 4.33 -4.26 0.10
C ALA A 76 4.24 -5.23 -1.10
N PRO A 77 4.14 -4.80 -2.38
CA PRO A 77 4.27 -5.69 -3.54
C PRO A 77 5.48 -6.63 -3.52
N ARG A 78 6.60 -6.23 -2.88
CA ARG A 78 7.79 -7.10 -2.77
C ARG A 78 7.59 -8.31 -1.87
N LEU A 79 6.53 -8.33 -1.07
CA LEU A 79 6.13 -9.50 -0.30
C LEU A 79 5.46 -10.56 -1.17
N VAL A 80 5.41 -10.44 -2.49
CA VAL A 80 4.87 -11.46 -3.40
C VAL A 80 6.02 -12.05 -4.25
N PRO A 81 6.24 -13.38 -4.26
CA PRO A 81 7.44 -13.96 -4.90
C PRO A 81 7.50 -13.63 -6.39
N GLU A 82 6.37 -13.80 -7.06
CA GLU A 82 6.20 -13.60 -8.51
C GLU A 82 6.00 -12.13 -8.91
N SER A 83 6.06 -11.19 -7.97
CA SER A 83 5.92 -9.77 -8.29
C SER A 83 7.04 -9.34 -9.23
N LYS A 84 6.69 -8.60 -10.28
CA LYS A 84 7.68 -7.91 -11.14
C LYS A 84 8.59 -6.99 -10.32
N SER A 85 8.13 -6.50 -9.15
CA SER A 85 8.95 -5.73 -8.22
C SER A 85 10.18 -6.49 -7.69
N ASN A 86 10.21 -7.83 -7.82
CA ASN A 86 11.34 -8.68 -7.46
C ASN A 86 12.18 -9.13 -8.67
N ARG A 87 11.85 -8.70 -9.90
CA ARG A 87 12.56 -9.11 -11.14
C ARG A 87 14.07 -8.94 -11.06
N ASN A 88 14.52 -7.81 -10.49
CA ASN A 88 15.95 -7.49 -10.38
C ASN A 88 16.60 -8.05 -9.10
N SER A 89 15.83 -8.69 -8.21
CA SER A 89 16.32 -9.30 -6.97
C SER A 89 15.38 -10.44 -6.52
N PRO A 90 15.43 -11.61 -7.17
CA PRO A 90 14.43 -12.66 -7.00
C PRO A 90 14.24 -13.12 -5.55
N ASN A 91 15.33 -13.21 -4.77
CA ASN A 91 15.28 -13.70 -3.38
C ASN A 91 14.94 -12.60 -2.36
N ALA A 92 14.80 -11.34 -2.79
CA ALA A 92 14.55 -10.24 -1.87
C ALA A 92 13.21 -10.39 -1.13
N HIS A 93 12.22 -11.00 -1.78
CA HIS A 93 10.93 -11.27 -1.16
C HIS A 93 11.04 -12.17 0.07
N GLU A 94 11.95 -13.15 0.07
CA GLU A 94 12.11 -14.09 1.19
C GLU A 94 12.68 -13.40 2.41
N VAL A 95 13.75 -12.63 2.21
CA VAL A 95 14.38 -11.83 3.26
C VAL A 95 13.36 -10.86 3.85
N PHE A 96 12.65 -10.13 2.98
CA PHE A 96 11.68 -9.14 3.44
C PHE A 96 10.48 -9.75 4.15
N PHE A 97 9.93 -10.84 3.60
CA PHE A 97 8.84 -11.55 4.23
C PHE A 97 9.25 -12.10 5.58
N SER A 98 10.45 -12.69 5.69
CA SER A 98 11.03 -13.16 6.95
C SER A 98 11.07 -12.05 8.00
N ASP A 99 11.61 -10.88 7.67
CA ASP A 99 11.68 -9.76 8.62
C ASP A 99 10.28 -9.29 9.05
N VAL A 100 9.36 -9.17 8.10
CA VAL A 100 7.98 -8.74 8.34
C VAL A 100 7.23 -9.68 9.27
N VAL A 101 7.36 -11.00 9.08
CA VAL A 101 6.65 -11.98 9.92
C VAL A 101 7.25 -12.13 11.32
N GLN A 102 8.47 -11.65 11.56
CA GLN A 102 9.05 -11.57 12.90
C GLN A 102 8.50 -10.39 13.71
N ALA A 103 7.99 -9.35 13.05
CA ALA A 103 7.55 -8.13 13.70
C ALA A 103 6.50 -8.35 14.82
N PRO A 104 5.45 -9.19 14.66
CA PRO A 104 4.48 -9.42 15.73
C PRO A 104 5.13 -10.01 16.99
N ARG A 105 6.07 -10.95 16.82
CA ARG A 105 6.79 -11.58 17.92
C ARG A 105 7.70 -10.60 18.64
N LEU A 106 8.35 -9.71 17.90
CA LEU A 106 9.33 -8.75 18.44
C LEU A 106 8.67 -7.51 19.05
N THR A 107 7.52 -7.08 18.52
CA THR A 107 6.87 -5.81 18.89
C THR A 107 5.57 -5.99 19.64
N GLY A 108 4.97 -7.18 19.61
CA GLY A 108 3.62 -7.43 20.13
C GLY A 108 2.50 -6.85 19.26
N ILE A 109 2.81 -6.34 18.06
CA ILE A 109 1.85 -5.66 17.18
C ILE A 109 1.29 -6.64 16.13
N ASN A 110 -0.03 -6.86 16.16
CA ASN A 110 -0.73 -7.72 15.21
C ASN A 110 -1.49 -6.95 14.12
N TYR A 111 -1.46 -5.62 14.16
CA TYR A 111 -2.13 -4.78 13.18
C TYR A 111 -1.14 -4.26 12.13
N PHE A 112 -1.37 -4.60 10.87
CA PHE A 112 -0.50 -4.29 9.74
C PHE A 112 -1.18 -3.31 8.80
N LYS A 113 -0.41 -2.37 8.28
CA LYS A 113 -0.82 -1.44 7.22
C LYS A 113 0.10 -1.65 6.03
N LEU A 114 -0.40 -2.31 4.99
CA LEU A 114 0.30 -2.47 3.73
C LEU A 114 -0.02 -1.29 2.83
N ARG A 115 1.02 -0.61 2.36
CA ARG A 115 0.89 0.57 1.50
C ARG A 115 1.58 0.34 0.18
N ALA A 116 0.85 0.55 -0.89
CA ALA A 116 1.41 0.78 -2.22
C ALA A 116 1.15 2.24 -2.63
N HIS A 117 1.83 2.70 -3.68
CA HIS A 117 1.62 4.05 -4.16
C HIS A 117 1.76 4.17 -5.68
N LEU A 118 1.07 5.13 -6.28
CA LEU A 118 1.08 5.42 -7.71
C LEU A 118 1.34 6.92 -7.97
N PRO A 119 2.12 7.27 -9.00
CA PRO A 119 3.12 6.38 -9.63
C PRO A 119 4.17 5.93 -8.60
N CYS A 120 4.76 4.75 -8.78
CA CYS A 120 5.92 4.30 -8.00
C CYS A 120 7.11 4.11 -8.93
N GLY A 121 8.25 4.77 -8.65
CA GLY A 121 9.43 4.68 -9.51
C GLY A 121 9.94 3.25 -9.70
N TRP A 122 9.89 2.44 -8.64
CA TRP A 122 10.28 1.02 -8.71
C TRP A 122 9.30 0.18 -9.53
N ALA A 123 7.99 0.41 -9.38
CA ALA A 123 6.97 -0.24 -10.17
C ALA A 123 7.13 0.09 -11.66
N LEU A 124 7.40 1.36 -11.99
CA LEU A 124 7.65 1.80 -13.35
C LEU A 124 8.92 1.16 -13.95
N ASP A 125 10.03 1.12 -13.21
CA ASP A 125 11.29 0.49 -13.66
C ASP A 125 11.14 -1.02 -13.94
N THR A 126 10.26 -1.67 -13.16
CA THR A 126 9.96 -3.09 -13.32
C THR A 126 8.82 -3.37 -14.31
N GLY A 127 8.24 -2.35 -14.93
CA GLY A 127 7.16 -2.49 -15.90
C GLY A 127 5.86 -3.02 -15.30
N MET A 128 5.57 -2.60 -14.07
CA MET A 128 4.30 -2.89 -13.39
C MET A 128 3.25 -1.86 -13.77
N GLU A 129 2.09 -2.36 -14.18
CA GLU A 129 0.88 -1.56 -14.34
C GLU A 129 0.17 -1.33 -12.99
N PRO A 130 -0.68 -0.29 -12.86
CA PRO A 130 -1.42 -0.01 -11.63
C PRO A 130 -2.18 -1.21 -11.03
N GLU A 131 -2.81 -2.01 -11.87
CA GLU A 131 -3.55 -3.22 -11.47
C GLU A 131 -2.62 -4.28 -10.91
N GLU A 132 -1.41 -4.41 -11.44
CA GLU A 132 -0.41 -5.35 -10.93
C GLU A 132 0.09 -4.91 -9.56
N VAL A 133 0.31 -3.60 -9.37
CA VAL A 133 0.70 -3.05 -8.06
C VAL A 133 -0.37 -3.33 -7.00
N VAL A 134 -1.65 -3.11 -7.33
CA VAL A 134 -2.74 -3.36 -6.38
C VAL A 134 -3.03 -4.86 -6.20
N GLY A 135 -2.93 -5.65 -7.26
CA GLY A 135 -3.04 -7.10 -7.21
C GLY A 135 -1.97 -7.72 -6.30
N ASP A 136 -0.73 -7.26 -6.41
CA ASP A 136 0.36 -7.68 -5.54
C ASP A 136 0.17 -7.19 -4.10
N LEU A 137 -0.37 -5.98 -3.89
CA LEU A 137 -0.72 -5.48 -2.56
C LEU A 137 -1.76 -6.38 -1.86
N VAL A 138 -2.81 -6.80 -2.59
CA VAL A 138 -3.84 -7.72 -2.07
C VAL A 138 -3.23 -9.11 -1.84
N THR A 139 -2.39 -9.59 -2.75
CA THR A 139 -1.71 -10.88 -2.63
C THR A 139 -0.77 -10.90 -1.41
N ALA A 140 -0.03 -9.82 -1.17
CA ALA A 140 0.80 -9.66 0.01
C ALA A 140 -0.01 -9.74 1.31
N ARG A 141 -1.20 -9.12 1.34
CA ARG A 141 -2.14 -9.26 2.47
C ARG A 141 -2.54 -10.71 2.68
N THR A 142 -2.96 -11.39 1.62
CA THR A 142 -3.38 -12.80 1.70
C THR A 142 -2.26 -13.67 2.26
N ARG A 143 -1.02 -13.52 1.77
CA ARG A 143 0.14 -14.27 2.28
C ARG A 143 0.39 -14.04 3.78
N LEU A 144 0.26 -12.80 4.27
CA LEU A 144 0.44 -12.51 5.69
C LEU A 144 -0.65 -13.14 6.56
N VAL A 145 -1.90 -13.08 6.11
CA VAL A 145 -3.04 -13.70 6.82
C VAL A 145 -2.95 -15.22 6.78
N GLU A 146 -2.52 -15.82 5.67
CA GLU A 146 -2.28 -17.27 5.57
C GLU A 146 -1.15 -17.73 6.50
N PHE A 147 -0.08 -16.93 6.61
CA PHE A 147 1.02 -17.20 7.52
C PHE A 147 0.58 -17.10 9.00
N ASN A 148 -0.19 -16.08 9.34
CA ASN A 148 -0.74 -15.90 10.68
C ASN A 148 -2.17 -15.31 10.63
N PRO A 149 -3.21 -16.15 10.80
CA PRO A 149 -4.60 -15.72 10.74
C PRO A 149 -5.04 -14.74 11.83
N GLN A 150 -4.22 -14.53 12.88
CA GLN A 150 -4.49 -13.55 13.92
C GLN A 150 -4.10 -12.13 13.52
N LEU A 151 -3.41 -11.95 12.37
CA LEU A 151 -3.04 -10.64 11.88
C LEU A 151 -4.25 -9.90 11.30
N GLU A 152 -4.41 -8.66 11.74
CA GLU A 152 -5.33 -7.72 11.12
C GLU A 152 -4.55 -6.89 10.10
N VAL A 153 -4.89 -7.02 8.81
CA VAL A 153 -4.12 -6.39 7.72
C VAL A 153 -4.99 -5.43 6.91
N LEU A 154 -4.62 -4.15 6.95
CA LEU A 154 -5.21 -3.05 6.18
C LEU A 154 -4.39 -2.78 4.92
N THR A 155 -5.03 -2.69 3.76
CA THR A 155 -4.40 -2.43 2.45
C THR A 155 -4.75 -1.05 1.93
N LEU A 156 -3.73 -0.24 1.65
CA LEU A 156 -3.85 1.17 1.33
C LEU A 156 -3.12 1.48 0.02
N LEU A 157 -3.78 2.26 -0.84
CA LEU A 157 -3.20 2.79 -2.06
C LEU A 157 -3.10 4.30 -1.98
N HIS A 158 -1.88 4.82 -2.04
CA HIS A 158 -1.63 6.25 -2.11
C HIS A 158 -1.44 6.70 -3.56
N VAL A 159 -2.23 7.64 -4.05
CA VAL A 159 -2.13 8.12 -5.44
C VAL A 159 -1.78 9.60 -5.45
N ASP A 160 -0.70 9.91 -6.15
CA ASP A 160 -0.30 11.27 -6.48
C ASP A 160 -0.71 11.54 -7.92
N TYR A 161 -1.59 12.50 -8.13
CA TYR A 161 -1.90 12.99 -9.47
C TYR A 161 -1.94 14.51 -9.46
N ARG A 162 -1.48 15.12 -10.55
CA ARG A 162 -1.67 16.55 -10.84
C ARG A 162 -2.84 16.66 -11.82
N PRO A 163 -4.01 17.18 -11.40
CA PRO A 163 -5.04 17.54 -12.36
C PRO A 163 -4.46 18.53 -13.38
N LEU A 164 -4.90 18.45 -14.64
CA LEU A 164 -4.53 19.37 -15.72
C LEU A 164 -4.71 20.85 -15.37
N THR A 165 -5.56 21.15 -14.37
CA THR A 165 -6.00 22.49 -14.01
C THR A 165 -5.54 22.95 -12.61
N GLY A 166 -4.64 22.25 -11.92
CA GLY A 166 -4.35 22.62 -10.54
C GLY A 166 -3.18 21.93 -9.84
N GLU A 167 -3.15 22.10 -8.52
CA GLU A 167 -2.11 21.62 -7.62
C GLU A 167 -2.11 20.10 -7.50
N ALA A 168 -0.94 19.53 -7.15
CA ALA A 168 -0.81 18.10 -6.89
C ALA A 168 -1.80 17.66 -5.81
N LYS A 169 -2.64 16.69 -6.14
CA LYS A 169 -3.55 16.06 -5.20
C LYS A 169 -2.97 14.71 -4.81
N MET A 170 -2.90 14.50 -3.50
CA MET A 170 -2.62 13.21 -2.91
C MET A 170 -3.91 12.65 -2.33
N ARG A 171 -4.18 11.39 -2.62
CA ARG A 171 -5.35 10.68 -2.09
C ARG A 171 -4.95 9.31 -1.58
N ASN A 172 -5.54 8.89 -0.47
CA ASN A 172 -5.38 7.54 0.06
C ASN A 172 -6.69 6.78 -0.13
N TYR A 173 -6.61 5.62 -0.74
CA TYR A 173 -7.72 4.72 -0.95
C TYR A 173 -7.53 3.44 -0.14
N LEU A 174 -8.62 2.95 0.44
CA LEU A 174 -8.71 1.59 0.93
C LEU A 174 -8.85 0.65 -0.27
N VAL A 175 -8.14 -0.47 -0.22
CA VAL A 175 -8.19 -1.53 -1.23
C VAL A 175 -8.89 -2.74 -0.61
N PRO A 176 -10.20 -2.97 -0.84
CA PRO A 176 -10.92 -4.07 -0.22
C PRO A 176 -10.57 -5.40 -0.91
N PRO A 177 -9.88 -6.33 -0.23
CA PRO A 177 -9.33 -7.54 -0.85
C PRO A 177 -10.40 -8.45 -1.48
N GLU A 178 -11.57 -8.56 -0.87
CA GLU A 178 -12.68 -9.40 -1.33
C GLU A 178 -13.22 -8.99 -2.71
N LYS A 179 -13.19 -7.68 -3.01
CA LYS A 179 -13.65 -7.15 -4.29
C LYS A 179 -12.62 -7.38 -5.40
N TRP A 180 -11.33 -7.34 -5.04
CA TRP A 180 -10.22 -7.57 -5.95
C TRP A 180 -10.09 -9.03 -6.39
N VAL A 181 -10.31 -9.98 -5.47
CA VAL A 181 -10.33 -11.40 -5.81
C VAL A 181 -11.42 -11.68 -6.84
N THR A 182 -12.64 -11.17 -6.61
CA THR A 182 -13.78 -11.35 -7.53
C THR A 182 -13.49 -10.75 -8.91
N HIS A 183 -12.93 -9.54 -8.95
CA HIS A 183 -12.63 -8.85 -10.20
C HIS A 183 -11.61 -9.59 -11.09
N ARG A 184 -10.55 -10.16 -10.51
CA ARG A 184 -9.57 -10.95 -11.29
C ARG A 184 -10.18 -12.22 -11.89
N HIS A 185 -11.11 -12.86 -11.19
CA HIS A 185 -11.81 -14.03 -11.73
C HIS A 185 -12.72 -13.66 -12.91
N THR A 186 -13.40 -12.53 -12.86
CA THR A 186 -14.26 -12.08 -13.98
C THR A 186 -13.48 -11.58 -15.18
N ALA A 187 -12.30 -10.98 -15.00
CA ALA A 187 -11.49 -10.47 -16.11
C ALA A 187 -10.76 -11.58 -16.92
N LEU A 188 -10.76 -12.82 -16.42
CA LEU A 188 -10.12 -13.98 -17.07
C LEU A 188 -11.13 -14.89 -17.81
N HIS A 189 -12.40 -14.50 -17.86
CA HIS A 189 -13.49 -15.21 -18.54
C HIS A 189 -14.24 -14.28 -19.49
#